data_AF-A0A969PXE0-F1
#
_entry.id   AF-A0A969PXE0-F1
#
_cell.length_a   1.000
_cell.length_b   1.000
_cell.length_c   1.000
_cell.angle_alpha   90.00
_cell.angle_beta   90.00
_cell.angle_gamma   90.00
#
_symmetry.space_group_name_H-M   'P 1'
#
loop_
_entity.id
_entity.type
_entity.pdbx_description
1 polymer ?
#
loop_
_entity_poly.entity_id
_entity_poly.type
_entity_poly.pdbx_seq_one_letter_code
_entity_poly.pdbx_strand_id
1 'polypeptide(L)'
;MLAVLPASVNIRYSSLIFTPTLPEDEPTALFASELAQAVEELDPPPQDRLIYENQEIRSGNKKRKPFIMSGIVAAGVLVSSVVFALQAPFNPLLCKKLNNCTRDAQYQNIYQEYVDRGTEAIAKSKQAQSVEELQTVQNQLDRSLTQLKAIPNDVKISPKAQQTYQEYQTQLEQINARVAKEQQAQQKLKQAESLIDRATKDTEAAQTLPQYQQAKTQWDRAQEHLKAIPADAVVAGQAQTYLLKSNAKVTEIQTQIERRVKAVQPQQTTQQRSVQKTVQSTPKATTTPTRTTAVQKTPSRSSTAKRSVSRTRSRTSVTRSSTVRRSQTRVYRKNNPDKSSNAKTHY
;
A
#
# COMPACT_ATOMS: atom_id res chain seq x y z
N MET A 1 23.95 -51.55 26.41
CA MET A 1 23.88 -50.72 25.20
C MET A 1 23.85 -49.27 25.63
N LEU A 2 24.99 -48.57 25.48
CA LEU A 2 25.19 -47.18 25.90
C LEU A 2 24.65 -46.25 24.79
N ALA A 3 23.67 -45.42 25.14
CA ALA A 3 23.11 -44.41 24.25
C ALA A 3 24.02 -43.17 24.23
N VAL A 4 24.55 -42.85 23.05
CA VAL A 4 25.36 -41.66 22.78
C VAL A 4 24.42 -40.49 22.47
N LEU A 5 24.44 -39.46 23.30
CA LEU A 5 23.74 -38.19 23.08
C LEU A 5 24.56 -37.29 22.12
N PRO A 6 23.94 -36.57 21.17
CA PRO A 6 24.66 -35.67 20.28
C PRO A 6 25.02 -34.35 20.98
N ALA A 7 26.22 -33.87 20.64
CA ALA A 7 26.84 -32.66 21.16
C ALA A 7 26.03 -31.39 20.85
N SER A 8 25.95 -30.51 21.85
CA SER A 8 25.33 -29.19 21.78
C SER A 8 26.09 -28.28 20.81
N VAL A 9 25.41 -27.81 19.76
CA VAL A 9 25.93 -26.80 18.83
C VAL A 9 25.81 -25.42 19.47
N ASN A 10 26.95 -24.79 19.72
CA ASN A 10 27.07 -23.46 20.31
C ASN A 10 26.94 -22.41 19.20
N ILE A 11 25.73 -21.89 18.97
CA ILE A 11 25.47 -20.85 17.96
C ILE A 11 25.84 -19.49 18.57
N ARG A 12 27.02 -18.98 18.22
CA ARG A 12 27.40 -17.58 18.48
C ARG A 12 26.61 -16.66 17.54
N TYR A 13 25.65 -15.92 18.09
CA TYR A 13 25.07 -14.77 17.41
C TYR A 13 26.11 -13.63 17.36
N SER A 14 26.74 -13.45 16.19
CA SER A 14 27.46 -12.20 15.89
C SER A 14 26.44 -11.16 15.44
N SER A 15 26.18 -10.18 16.28
CA SER A 15 25.43 -8.96 15.98
C SER A 15 26.25 -8.09 15.01
N LEU A 16 26.12 -8.36 13.71
CA LEU A 16 26.55 -7.43 12.66
C LEU A 16 25.53 -6.30 12.59
N ILE A 17 25.92 -5.14 13.11
CA ILE A 17 25.23 -3.86 12.91
C ILE A 17 25.38 -3.52 11.42
N PHE A 18 24.34 -3.79 10.64
CA PHE A 18 24.23 -3.37 9.26
C PHE A 18 23.71 -1.93 9.24
N THR A 19 24.61 -0.96 9.13
CA THR A 19 24.24 0.42 8.78
C THR A 19 23.89 0.46 7.29
N PRO A 20 22.62 0.72 6.90
CA PRO A 20 22.29 0.89 5.50
C PRO A 20 22.86 2.23 5.03
N THR A 21 23.97 2.19 4.30
CA THR A 21 24.38 3.30 3.42
C THR A 21 23.33 3.44 2.33
N LEU A 22 22.48 4.46 2.45
CA LEU A 22 21.59 4.92 1.39
C LEU A 22 22.43 5.30 0.16
N PRO A 23 22.08 4.82 -1.04
CA PRO A 23 22.56 5.43 -2.26
C PRO A 23 21.89 6.80 -2.43
N GLU A 24 22.66 7.86 -2.25
CA GLU A 24 22.35 9.18 -2.80
C GLU A 24 22.45 9.10 -4.35
N ASP A 25 21.64 9.91 -5.02
CA ASP A 25 21.51 10.09 -6.48
C ASP A 25 20.52 9.18 -7.24
N GLU A 26 19.23 9.45 -7.09
CA GLU A 26 18.33 9.56 -8.26
C GLU A 26 17.31 10.69 -8.08
N PRO A 27 17.08 11.56 -9.10
CA PRO A 27 16.16 12.67 -9.00
C PRO A 27 14.72 12.19 -9.14
N THR A 28 14.07 11.90 -8.01
CA THR A 28 12.61 11.73 -7.93
C THR A 28 11.93 13.11 -7.90
N ALA A 29 12.19 13.93 -8.91
CA ALA A 29 11.44 15.16 -9.16
C ALA A 29 10.55 14.90 -10.37
N LEU A 30 9.25 14.65 -10.11
CA LEU A 30 8.10 14.91 -11.00
C LEU A 30 6.86 14.08 -10.60
N PHE A 31 6.48 13.99 -9.32
CA PHE A 31 5.12 13.54 -8.94
C PHE A 31 4.58 14.14 -7.63
N ALA A 32 5.18 15.23 -7.12
CA ALA A 32 4.80 15.86 -5.86
C ALA A 32 4.09 17.23 -6.00
N SER A 33 3.62 17.59 -7.19
CA SER A 33 3.11 18.96 -7.45
C SER A 33 1.58 19.11 -7.48
N GLU A 34 0.79 18.10 -7.10
CA GLU A 34 -0.68 18.15 -7.22
C GLU A 34 -1.44 17.93 -5.89
N LEU A 35 -0.81 18.23 -4.75
CA LEU A 35 -1.48 18.25 -3.44
C LEU A 35 -1.17 19.50 -2.57
N ALA A 36 -0.46 20.50 -3.11
CA ALA A 36 0.04 21.64 -2.32
C ALA A 36 -0.65 23.00 -2.59
N GLN A 37 -1.87 23.01 -3.16
CA GLN A 37 -2.65 24.25 -3.32
C GLN A 37 -4.04 24.09 -2.73
N ALA A 38 -4.13 24.02 -1.39
CA ALA A 38 -5.34 24.26 -0.62
C ALA A 38 -5.00 24.44 0.88
N VAL A 39 -4.05 25.33 1.21
CA VAL A 39 -3.83 25.80 2.59
C VAL A 39 -3.57 27.30 2.52
N GLU A 40 -4.63 28.06 2.25
CA GLU A 40 -4.61 29.51 2.40
C GLU A 40 -5.88 29.89 3.19
N GLU A 41 -5.66 30.63 4.28
CA GLU A 41 -6.64 31.22 5.22
C GLU A 41 -7.51 30.27 6.07
N LEU A 42 -6.93 29.82 7.20
CA LEU A 42 -7.71 29.45 8.39
C LEU A 42 -7.93 30.70 9.24
N ASP A 43 -9.10 31.33 9.08
CA ASP A 43 -9.64 32.25 10.06
C ASP A 43 -9.66 31.62 11.46
N PRO A 44 -9.41 32.39 12.54
CA PRO A 44 -9.56 31.88 13.89
C PRO A 44 -11.00 31.36 14.10
N PRO A 45 -11.18 30.20 14.77
CA PRO A 45 -12.51 29.64 14.96
C PRO A 45 -13.38 30.63 15.76
N PRO A 46 -14.64 30.88 15.32
CA PRO A 46 -15.55 31.72 16.08
C PRO A 46 -15.80 31.08 17.45
N GLN A 47 -15.42 31.79 18.51
CA GLN A 47 -15.68 31.36 19.90
C GLN A 47 -17.14 31.57 20.34
N ASP A 48 -18.06 31.85 19.43
CA ASP A 48 -19.44 32.12 19.79
C ASP A 48 -20.42 31.10 19.20
N ARG A 49 -21.19 30.55 20.15
CA ARG A 49 -22.32 29.63 20.02
C ARG A 49 -21.95 28.15 19.89
N LEU A 50 -21.91 27.51 21.06
CA LEU A 50 -22.50 26.18 21.23
C LEU A 50 -24.01 26.27 20.92
N ILE A 51 -24.37 26.38 19.64
CA ILE A 51 -25.73 26.02 19.21
C ILE A 51 -25.78 24.50 19.31
N TYR A 52 -26.57 24.02 20.27
CA TYR A 52 -27.13 22.67 20.23
C TYR A 52 -27.98 22.56 18.95
N GLU A 53 -27.34 22.22 17.84
CA GLU A 53 -28.05 21.81 16.64
C GLU A 53 -28.43 20.34 16.85
N ASN A 54 -29.68 20.13 17.25
CA ASN A 54 -30.32 18.82 17.26
C ASN A 54 -30.22 18.23 15.85
N GLN A 55 -29.22 17.38 15.61
CA GLN A 55 -29.30 16.40 14.53
C GLN A 55 -30.41 15.41 14.90
N GLU A 56 -31.64 15.76 14.52
CA GLU A 56 -32.65 14.77 14.23
C GLU A 56 -32.05 13.80 13.22
N ILE A 57 -31.66 12.62 13.71
CA ILE A 57 -31.37 11.47 12.88
C ILE A 57 -32.68 11.15 12.16
N ARG A 58 -32.88 11.76 10.98
CA ARG A 58 -33.88 11.30 10.02
C ARG A 58 -33.48 9.89 9.63
N SER A 59 -34.06 8.91 10.34
CA SER A 59 -34.04 7.51 9.94
C SER A 59 -34.73 7.43 8.58
N GLY A 60 -33.94 7.43 7.51
CA GLY A 60 -34.42 7.14 6.17
C GLY A 60 -35.09 5.77 6.18
N ASN A 61 -36.39 5.77 5.93
CA ASN A 61 -37.24 4.59 5.75
C ASN A 61 -36.68 3.71 4.61
N LYS A 62 -35.71 2.84 4.93
CA LYS A 62 -35.38 1.71 4.07
C LYS A 62 -36.52 0.71 4.20
N LYS A 63 -37.38 0.66 3.18
CA LYS A 63 -38.41 -0.37 2.97
C LYS A 63 -37.77 -1.76 3.11
N ARG A 64 -37.81 -2.32 4.32
CA ARG A 64 -37.45 -3.72 4.59
C ARG A 64 -38.59 -4.59 4.04
N LYS A 65 -38.25 -5.46 3.10
CA LYS A 65 -39.16 -6.52 2.63
C LYS A 65 -39.40 -7.50 3.79
N PRO A 66 -40.63 -7.98 4.01
CA PRO A 66 -40.91 -8.93 5.08
C PRO A 66 -40.32 -10.29 4.72
N PHE A 67 -39.31 -10.73 5.48
CA PHE A 67 -38.96 -12.14 5.57
C PHE A 67 -39.77 -12.73 6.72
N ILE A 68 -40.75 -13.55 6.36
CA ILE A 68 -41.54 -14.37 7.27
C ILE A 68 -40.62 -15.50 7.75
N MET A 69 -40.21 -15.46 9.01
CA MET A 69 -39.70 -16.63 9.73
C MET A 69 -40.48 -16.72 11.04
N SER A 70 -41.44 -17.65 10.99
CA SER A 70 -42.22 -18.19 12.09
C SER A 70 -41.30 -18.81 13.14
N GLY A 71 -41.55 -18.54 14.43
CA GLY A 71 -40.83 -19.19 15.52
C GLY A 71 -40.94 -18.45 16.86
N ILE A 72 -42.03 -18.72 17.57
CA ILE A 72 -42.43 -18.33 18.94
C ILE A 72 -41.30 -18.38 19.99
N VAL A 73 -41.20 -17.35 20.86
CA VAL A 73 -41.12 -17.37 22.36
C VAL A 73 -41.14 -15.89 22.83
N ALA A 74 -42.27 -15.31 23.21
CA ALA A 74 -42.92 -15.28 24.54
C ALA A 74 -42.56 -14.04 25.40
N ALA A 75 -43.63 -13.52 26.03
CA ALA A 75 -43.69 -12.69 27.23
C ALA A 75 -43.17 -11.23 27.15
N GLY A 76 -44.12 -10.31 27.32
CA GLY A 76 -43.90 -8.88 27.29
C GLY A 76 -43.37 -8.28 28.60
N VAL A 77 -43.01 -7.00 28.50
CA VAL A 77 -43.05 -6.05 29.59
C VAL A 77 -43.54 -4.73 29.02
N LEU A 78 -44.73 -4.33 29.46
CA LEU A 78 -45.25 -2.97 29.38
C LEU A 78 -44.46 -2.11 30.36
N VAL A 79 -43.73 -1.10 29.87
CA VAL A 79 -43.36 0.08 30.69
C VAL A 79 -43.67 1.33 29.88
N SER A 80 -44.96 1.65 29.80
CA SER A 80 -45.45 2.98 29.45
C SER A 80 -45.78 3.71 30.75
N SER A 81 -44.76 4.29 31.40
CA SER A 81 -44.93 5.17 32.55
C SER A 81 -44.21 6.50 32.32
N VAL A 82 -45.03 7.54 32.17
CA VAL A 82 -44.85 8.95 32.51
C VAL A 82 -43.44 9.35 32.97
N VAL A 83 -42.74 10.11 32.13
CA VAL A 83 -41.63 10.98 32.56
C VAL A 83 -42.08 12.43 32.40
N PHE A 84 -42.85 12.91 33.38
CA PHE A 84 -43.09 14.34 33.59
C PHE A 84 -42.47 14.73 34.94
N ALA A 85 -41.84 15.91 34.97
CA ALA A 85 -41.09 16.54 36.07
C ALA A 85 -39.73 15.86 36.33
N LEU A 86 -38.59 16.47 35.99
CA LEU A 86 -38.10 17.72 36.59
C LEU A 86 -37.21 18.49 35.59
N GLN A 87 -37.81 19.36 34.76
CA GLN A 87 -37.07 20.49 34.18
C GLN A 87 -37.20 21.68 35.15
N ALA A 88 -36.60 21.56 36.34
CA ALA A 88 -36.49 22.71 37.23
C ALA A 88 -35.48 23.69 36.61
N PRO A 89 -35.85 24.96 36.35
CA PRO A 89 -34.93 25.95 35.79
C PRO A 89 -33.77 26.17 36.77
N PHE A 90 -32.56 25.97 36.26
CA PHE A 90 -31.30 26.10 36.97
C PHE A 90 -31.22 27.44 37.71
N ASN A 91 -31.19 27.44 39.04
CA ASN A 91 -31.02 28.65 39.83
C ASN A 91 -29.53 28.81 40.21
N PRO A 92 -28.75 29.65 39.50
CA PRO A 92 -27.28 29.67 39.57
C PRO A 92 -26.71 30.03 40.96
N LEU A 93 -27.51 30.66 41.83
CA LEU A 93 -27.10 31.00 43.19
C LEU A 93 -26.96 29.78 44.12
N LEU A 94 -27.71 28.69 43.88
CA LEU A 94 -27.63 27.48 44.71
C LEU A 94 -26.46 26.56 44.30
N CYS A 95 -26.05 26.59 43.04
CA CYS A 95 -24.91 25.81 42.54
C CYS A 95 -23.57 26.23 43.17
N LYS A 96 -23.39 27.53 43.41
CA LYS A 96 -22.17 28.07 44.01
C LYS A 96 -22.04 27.69 45.50
N LYS A 97 -23.17 27.49 46.21
CA LYS A 97 -23.18 27.04 47.61
C LYS A 97 -23.19 25.52 47.79
N LEU A 98 -23.69 24.77 46.81
CA LEU A 98 -23.72 23.30 46.86
C LEU A 98 -22.53 22.63 46.15
N ASN A 99 -21.64 23.42 45.52
CA ASN A 99 -20.46 22.92 44.80
C ASN A 99 -20.82 21.88 43.70
N ASN A 100 -22.00 22.05 43.11
CA ASN A 100 -22.75 21.03 42.38
C ASN A 100 -23.55 21.67 41.23
N CYS A 101 -23.50 21.27 39.96
CA CYS A 101 -22.66 20.29 39.24
C CYS A 101 -22.73 20.55 37.71
N THR A 102 -23.21 21.70 37.22
CA THR A 102 -23.54 21.82 35.78
C THR A 102 -22.33 21.75 34.88
N ARG A 103 -21.26 22.49 35.22
CA ARG A 103 -20.05 22.53 34.39
C ARG A 103 -19.35 21.18 34.40
N ASP A 104 -19.10 20.61 35.57
CA ASP A 104 -18.48 19.28 35.68
C ASP A 104 -19.33 18.19 35.00
N ALA A 105 -20.65 18.20 35.15
CA ALA A 105 -21.55 17.25 34.50
C ALA A 105 -21.59 17.43 32.97
N GLN A 106 -21.55 18.67 32.47
CA GLN A 106 -21.44 18.94 31.04
C GLN A 106 -20.14 18.38 30.46
N TYR A 107 -19.00 18.66 31.10
CA TYR A 107 -17.72 18.12 30.65
C TYR A 107 -17.61 16.61 30.84
N GLN A 108 -18.33 16.01 31.79
CA GLN A 108 -18.45 14.56 31.92
C GLN A 108 -19.15 13.95 30.69
N ASN A 109 -20.26 14.53 30.23
CA ASN A 109 -20.98 14.05 29.05
C ASN A 109 -20.15 14.23 27.77
N ILE A 110 -19.51 15.40 27.62
CA ILE A 110 -18.62 15.70 26.50
C ILE A 110 -17.43 14.72 26.47
N TYR A 111 -16.81 14.47 27.63
CA TYR A 111 -15.76 13.48 27.76
C TYR A 111 -16.23 12.09 27.31
N GLN A 112 -17.41 11.66 27.77
CA GLN A 112 -17.94 10.34 27.43
C GLN A 112 -18.19 10.20 25.93
N GLU A 113 -18.75 11.22 25.27
CA GLU A 113 -18.93 11.24 23.82
C GLU A 113 -17.59 11.07 23.06
N TYR A 114 -16.54 11.76 23.50
CA TYR A 114 -15.21 11.67 22.88
C TYR A 114 -14.55 10.31 23.10
N VAL A 115 -14.73 9.73 24.29
CA VAL A 115 -14.29 8.36 24.62
C VAL A 115 -15.01 7.36 23.73
N ASP A 116 -16.34 7.43 23.62
CA ASP A 116 -17.15 6.51 22.82
C ASP A 116 -16.71 6.53 21.35
N ARG A 117 -16.54 7.72 20.76
CA ARG A 117 -16.01 7.86 19.38
C ARG A 117 -14.61 7.30 19.22
N GLY A 118 -13.71 7.57 20.16
CA GLY A 118 -12.33 7.09 20.08
C GLY A 118 -12.22 5.58 20.24
N THR A 119 -12.99 4.99 21.15
CA THR A 119 -13.05 3.52 21.32
C THR A 119 -13.66 2.84 20.10
N GLU A 120 -14.70 3.42 19.50
CA GLU A 120 -15.28 2.94 18.25
C GLU A 120 -14.24 3.00 17.11
N ALA A 121 -13.51 4.11 16.96
CA ALA A 121 -12.44 4.23 15.98
C ALA A 121 -11.35 3.16 16.19
N ILE A 122 -10.88 2.98 17.42
CA ILE A 122 -9.88 1.93 17.76
C ILE A 122 -10.41 0.54 17.38
N ALA A 123 -11.68 0.24 17.69
CA ALA A 123 -12.30 -1.03 17.34
C ALA A 123 -12.38 -1.24 15.82
N LYS A 124 -12.81 -0.21 15.07
CA LYS A 124 -12.86 -0.23 13.60
C LYS A 124 -11.47 -0.40 12.99
N SER A 125 -10.43 0.18 13.59
CA SER A 125 -9.05 0.03 13.10
C SER A 125 -8.67 -1.46 12.98
N LYS A 126 -9.03 -2.27 13.97
CA LYS A 126 -8.73 -3.72 14.03
C LYS A 126 -9.47 -4.51 12.95
N GLN A 127 -10.65 -4.04 12.54
CA GLN A 127 -11.50 -4.71 11.56
C GLN A 127 -11.33 -4.18 10.14
N ALA A 128 -10.57 -3.10 9.95
CA ALA A 128 -10.40 -2.46 8.65
C ALA A 128 -9.84 -3.43 7.61
N GLN A 129 -10.49 -3.47 6.46
CA GLN A 129 -10.20 -4.33 5.30
C GLN A 129 -9.64 -3.53 4.13
N SER A 130 -9.31 -2.25 4.33
CA SER A 130 -8.69 -1.40 3.32
C SER A 130 -7.83 -0.31 3.95
N VAL A 131 -6.89 0.23 3.15
CA VAL A 131 -6.09 1.40 3.52
C VAL A 131 -6.98 2.62 3.75
N GLU A 132 -8.02 2.79 2.94
CA GLU A 132 -8.96 3.93 3.02
C GLU A 132 -9.79 3.89 4.31
N GLU A 133 -10.22 2.71 4.74
CA GLU A 133 -10.88 2.53 6.04
C GLU A 133 -9.94 2.86 7.20
N LEU A 134 -8.67 2.41 7.14
CA LEU A 134 -7.67 2.75 8.16
C LEU A 134 -7.41 4.26 8.25
N GLN A 135 -7.33 4.96 7.11
CA GLN A 135 -7.19 6.43 7.07
C GLN A 135 -8.43 7.13 7.63
N THR A 136 -9.63 6.63 7.33
CA THR A 136 -10.87 7.15 7.91
C THR A 136 -10.86 7.02 9.43
N VAL A 137 -10.43 5.86 9.94
CA VAL A 137 -10.31 5.59 11.36
C VAL A 137 -9.23 6.45 12.04
N GLN A 138 -8.07 6.62 11.39
CA GLN A 138 -7.00 7.53 11.81
C GLN A 138 -7.56 8.95 12.03
N ASN A 139 -8.27 9.48 11.03
CA ASN A 139 -8.88 10.80 11.10
C ASN A 139 -9.95 10.92 12.20
N GLN A 140 -10.72 9.85 12.46
CA GLN A 140 -11.71 9.83 13.53
C GLN A 140 -11.03 9.89 14.91
N LEU A 141 -9.97 9.11 15.13
CA LEU A 141 -9.24 9.09 16.40
C LEU A 141 -8.49 10.42 16.65
N ASP A 142 -7.91 11.02 15.61
CA ASP A 142 -7.26 12.33 15.69
C ASP A 142 -8.24 13.44 16.10
N ARG A 143 -9.48 13.41 15.58
CA ARG A 143 -10.55 14.32 16.03
C ARG A 143 -10.90 14.12 17.50
N SER A 144 -11.04 12.87 17.96
CA SER A 144 -11.27 12.58 19.38
C SER A 144 -10.12 13.08 20.27
N LEU A 145 -8.86 12.97 19.83
CA LEU A 145 -7.70 13.53 20.54
C LEU A 145 -7.76 15.05 20.64
N THR A 146 -8.07 15.74 19.53
CA THR A 146 -8.24 17.19 19.50
C THR A 146 -9.34 17.63 20.48
N GLN A 147 -10.45 16.89 20.49
CA GLN A 147 -11.59 17.11 21.37
C GLN A 147 -11.27 16.87 22.85
N LEU A 148 -10.56 15.78 23.19
CA LEU A 148 -10.10 15.50 24.56
C LEU A 148 -9.13 16.58 25.08
N LYS A 149 -8.21 17.04 24.22
CA LYS A 149 -7.25 18.11 24.56
C LYS A 149 -7.93 19.45 24.84
N ALA A 150 -9.11 19.68 24.28
CA ALA A 150 -9.88 20.92 24.47
C ALA A 150 -10.64 20.97 25.82
N ILE A 151 -10.65 19.88 26.60
CA ILE A 151 -11.28 19.87 27.93
C ILE A 151 -10.45 20.75 28.88
N PRO A 152 -11.05 21.76 29.56
CA PRO A 152 -10.34 22.66 30.46
C PRO A 152 -9.65 21.93 31.62
N ASN A 153 -8.51 22.45 32.07
CA ASN A 153 -7.74 21.85 33.18
C ASN A 153 -8.38 22.05 34.57
N ASP A 154 -9.37 22.92 34.70
CA ASP A 154 -10.03 23.29 35.95
C ASP A 154 -11.31 22.48 36.25
N VAL A 155 -11.71 21.56 35.36
CA VAL A 155 -12.88 20.68 35.60
C VAL A 155 -12.47 19.33 36.18
N LYS A 156 -13.34 18.72 36.99
CA LYS A 156 -13.02 17.48 37.72
C LYS A 156 -12.60 16.31 36.82
N ILE A 157 -13.11 16.25 35.59
CA ILE A 157 -12.82 15.18 34.64
C ILE A 157 -11.45 15.33 33.94
N SER A 158 -10.79 16.49 34.07
CA SER A 158 -9.55 16.81 33.35
C SER A 158 -8.42 15.78 33.54
N PRO A 159 -8.10 15.29 34.77
CA PRO A 159 -7.04 14.30 34.93
C PRO A 159 -7.30 13.01 34.15
N LYS A 160 -8.57 12.56 34.11
CA LYS A 160 -8.98 11.38 33.36
C LYS A 160 -8.95 11.64 31.85
N ALA A 161 -9.39 12.81 31.40
CA ALA A 161 -9.31 13.22 30.00
C ALA A 161 -7.87 13.24 29.50
N GLN A 162 -6.94 13.78 30.29
CA GLN A 162 -5.52 13.80 29.96
C GLN A 162 -4.93 12.39 29.89
N GLN A 163 -5.31 11.50 30.80
CA GLN A 163 -4.91 10.09 30.73
C GLN A 163 -5.41 9.42 29.45
N THR A 164 -6.71 9.54 29.15
CA THR A 164 -7.30 8.98 27.92
C THR A 164 -6.65 9.56 26.67
N TYR A 165 -6.30 10.86 26.67
CA TYR A 165 -5.57 11.49 25.58
C TYR A 165 -4.23 10.79 25.32
N GLN A 166 -3.42 10.54 26.35
CA GLN A 166 -2.13 9.83 26.20
C GLN A 166 -2.31 8.40 25.67
N GLU A 167 -3.31 7.69 26.16
CA GLU A 167 -3.67 6.35 25.67
C GLU A 167 -4.04 6.38 24.18
N TYR A 168 -4.87 7.33 23.77
CA TYR A 168 -5.29 7.48 22.37
C TYR A 168 -4.16 7.94 21.45
N GLN A 169 -3.20 8.73 21.92
CA GLN A 169 -2.00 9.07 21.14
C GLN A 169 -1.21 7.82 20.79
N THR A 170 -1.00 6.94 21.76
CA THR A 170 -0.31 5.65 21.53
C THR A 170 -1.07 4.80 20.51
N GLN A 171 -2.40 4.76 20.58
CA GLN A 171 -3.22 4.03 19.61
C GLN A 171 -3.16 4.65 18.20
N LEU A 172 -3.14 5.99 18.09
CA LEU A 172 -3.00 6.69 16.83
C LEU A 172 -1.65 6.37 16.16
N GLU A 173 -0.56 6.36 16.92
CA GLU A 173 0.76 5.96 16.41
C GLU A 173 0.78 4.53 15.84
N GLN A 174 0.12 3.59 16.54
CA GLN A 174 -0.02 2.22 16.05
C GLN A 174 -0.83 2.15 14.75
N ILE A 175 -1.93 2.91 14.66
CA ILE A 175 -2.74 3.02 13.43
C ILE A 175 -1.91 3.63 12.30
N ASN A 176 -1.14 4.68 12.57
CA ASN A 176 -0.26 5.33 11.57
C ASN A 176 0.78 4.36 11.01
N ALA A 177 1.44 3.60 11.90
CA ALA A 177 2.41 2.58 11.51
C ALA A 177 1.75 1.49 10.63
N ARG A 178 0.52 1.08 10.98
CA ARG A 178 -0.25 0.13 10.17
C ARG A 178 -0.62 0.71 8.81
N VAL A 179 -1.10 1.96 8.73
CA VAL A 179 -1.40 2.64 7.45
C VAL A 179 -0.19 2.64 6.53
N ALA A 180 0.99 3.03 7.04
CA ALA A 180 2.22 3.04 6.24
C ALA A 180 2.60 1.65 5.72
N LYS A 181 2.49 0.63 6.59
CA LYS A 181 2.74 -0.77 6.21
C LYS A 181 1.79 -1.24 5.09
N GLU A 182 0.50 -0.95 5.22
CA GLU A 182 -0.51 -1.36 4.23
C GLU A 182 -0.34 -0.62 2.90
N GLN A 183 0.00 0.67 2.93
CA GLN A 183 0.34 1.43 1.72
C GLN A 183 1.55 0.84 0.99
N GLN A 184 2.61 0.49 1.72
CA GLN A 184 3.79 -0.17 1.15
C GLN A 184 3.43 -1.53 0.54
N ALA A 185 2.61 -2.33 1.22
CA ALA A 185 2.11 -3.60 0.71
C ALA A 185 1.30 -3.42 -0.59
N GLN A 186 0.42 -2.43 -0.64
CA GLN A 186 -0.36 -2.10 -1.82
C GLN A 186 0.52 -1.62 -2.98
N GLN A 187 1.56 -0.83 -2.72
CA GLN A 187 2.51 -0.39 -3.74
C GLN A 187 3.28 -1.58 -4.33
N LYS A 188 3.77 -2.50 -3.49
CA LYS A 188 4.44 -3.74 -3.94
C LYS A 188 3.51 -4.60 -4.80
N LEU A 189 2.23 -4.72 -4.42
CA LEU A 189 1.26 -5.45 -5.22
C LEU A 189 1.07 -4.81 -6.61
N LYS A 190 0.90 -3.48 -6.70
CA LYS A 190 0.80 -2.77 -7.97
C LYS A 190 2.04 -2.94 -8.85
N GLN A 191 3.23 -2.92 -8.26
CA GLN A 191 4.49 -3.18 -8.98
C GLN A 191 4.53 -4.61 -9.52
N ALA A 192 4.13 -5.60 -8.71
CA ALA A 192 4.03 -6.98 -9.14
C ALA A 192 3.04 -7.16 -10.29
N GLU A 193 1.84 -6.55 -10.21
CA GLU A 193 0.83 -6.59 -11.28
C GLU A 193 1.39 -6.03 -12.60
N SER A 194 2.06 -4.88 -12.56
CA SER A 194 2.71 -4.30 -13.74
C SER A 194 3.82 -5.18 -14.32
N LEU A 195 4.58 -5.89 -13.48
CA LEU A 195 5.58 -6.85 -13.93
C LEU A 195 4.92 -8.09 -14.55
N ILE A 196 3.84 -8.60 -13.96
CA ILE A 196 3.05 -9.72 -14.48
C ILE A 196 2.50 -9.39 -15.87
N ASP A 197 1.93 -8.21 -16.06
CA ASP A 197 1.38 -7.79 -17.35
C ASP A 197 2.46 -7.74 -18.44
N ARG A 198 3.64 -7.21 -18.11
CA ARG A 198 4.79 -7.19 -19.02
C ARG A 198 5.31 -8.59 -19.30
N ALA A 199 5.51 -9.39 -18.26
CA ALA A 199 6.01 -10.75 -18.37
C ALA A 199 5.06 -11.64 -19.19
N THR A 200 3.75 -11.41 -19.08
CA THR A 200 2.74 -12.11 -19.89
C THR A 200 2.91 -11.78 -21.37
N LYS A 201 3.00 -10.49 -21.72
CA LYS A 201 3.23 -10.06 -23.11
C LYS A 201 4.56 -10.59 -23.67
N ASP A 202 5.63 -10.53 -22.89
CA ASP A 202 6.95 -11.04 -23.28
C ASP A 202 6.92 -12.55 -23.53
N THR A 203 6.23 -13.31 -22.67
CA THR A 203 6.06 -14.76 -22.85
C THR A 203 5.25 -15.10 -24.11
N GLU A 204 4.18 -14.36 -24.39
CA GLU A 204 3.34 -14.56 -25.59
C GLU A 204 4.09 -14.23 -26.89
N ALA A 205 4.94 -13.20 -26.87
CA ALA A 205 5.75 -12.79 -28.03
C ALA A 205 7.03 -13.62 -28.21
N ALA A 206 7.43 -14.44 -27.23
CA ALA A 206 8.68 -15.18 -27.26
C ALA A 206 8.68 -16.30 -28.31
N GLN A 207 9.64 -16.25 -29.23
CA GLN A 207 9.86 -17.26 -30.27
C GLN A 207 11.24 -17.92 -30.17
N THR A 208 12.16 -17.32 -29.41
CA THR A 208 13.56 -17.75 -29.28
C THR A 208 13.90 -18.07 -27.83
N LEU A 209 14.94 -18.89 -27.62
CA LEU A 209 15.41 -19.24 -26.27
C LEU A 209 15.76 -18.00 -25.41
N PRO A 210 16.50 -16.99 -25.91
CA PRO A 210 16.79 -15.79 -25.13
C PRO A 210 15.53 -15.02 -24.71
N GLN A 211 14.49 -14.97 -25.56
CA GLN A 211 13.23 -14.29 -25.24
C GLN A 211 12.48 -14.99 -24.10
N TYR A 212 12.43 -16.33 -24.09
CA TYR A 212 11.83 -17.05 -22.96
C TYR A 212 12.61 -16.87 -21.65
N GLN A 213 13.95 -16.80 -21.70
CA GLN A 213 14.78 -16.53 -20.52
C GLN A 213 14.52 -15.11 -19.97
N GLN A 214 14.38 -14.12 -20.86
CA GLN A 214 14.01 -12.77 -20.48
C GLN A 214 12.61 -12.73 -19.84
N ALA A 215 11.61 -13.38 -20.46
CA ALA A 215 10.27 -13.45 -19.91
C ALA A 215 10.26 -14.10 -18.52
N LYS A 216 11.00 -15.21 -18.33
CA LYS A 216 11.18 -15.85 -17.02
C LYS A 216 11.74 -14.88 -15.97
N THR A 217 12.75 -14.09 -16.35
CA THR A 217 13.35 -13.09 -15.44
C THR A 217 12.32 -12.06 -14.96
N GLN A 218 11.40 -11.62 -15.82
CA GLN A 218 10.32 -10.71 -15.43
C GLN A 218 9.32 -11.37 -14.46
N TRP A 219 8.96 -12.64 -14.72
CA TRP A 219 8.12 -13.41 -13.79
C TRP A 219 8.80 -13.61 -12.43
N ASP A 220 10.09 -13.93 -12.40
CA ASP A 220 10.85 -14.10 -11.16
C ASP A 220 10.86 -12.80 -10.33
N ARG A 221 11.04 -11.64 -10.99
CA ARG A 221 10.93 -10.32 -10.33
C ARG A 221 9.54 -10.05 -9.78
N ALA A 222 8.48 -10.37 -10.53
CA ALA A 222 7.13 -10.25 -10.02
C ALA A 222 6.91 -11.09 -8.75
N GLN A 223 7.41 -12.33 -8.72
CA GLN A 223 7.34 -13.19 -7.54
C GLN A 223 8.09 -12.61 -6.34
N GLU A 224 9.22 -11.94 -6.56
CA GLU A 224 9.97 -11.26 -5.49
C GLU A 224 9.13 -10.18 -4.82
N HIS A 225 8.50 -9.30 -5.61
CA HIS A 225 7.60 -8.27 -5.08
C HIS A 225 6.40 -8.87 -4.33
N LEU A 226 5.82 -9.96 -4.84
CA LEU A 226 4.70 -10.66 -4.18
C LEU A 226 5.12 -11.30 -2.85
N LYS A 227 6.29 -11.94 -2.79
CA LYS A 227 6.83 -12.56 -1.56
C LYS A 227 7.21 -11.52 -0.51
N ALA A 228 7.52 -10.30 -0.92
CA ALA A 228 7.86 -9.19 -0.03
C ALA A 228 6.62 -8.52 0.60
N ILE A 229 5.40 -8.95 0.27
CA ILE A 229 4.17 -8.47 0.90
C ILE A 229 3.95 -9.24 2.21
N PRO A 230 3.78 -8.54 3.35
CA PRO A 230 3.51 -9.20 4.63
C PRO A 230 2.23 -10.04 4.59
N ALA A 231 2.25 -11.22 5.23
CA ALA A 231 1.11 -12.15 5.22
C ALA A 231 -0.12 -11.63 5.98
N ASP A 232 0.05 -10.68 6.88
CA ASP A 232 -1.01 -10.01 7.63
C ASP A 232 -1.52 -8.73 6.96
N ALA A 233 -0.94 -8.33 5.83
CA ALA A 233 -1.42 -7.17 5.08
C ALA A 233 -2.82 -7.45 4.50
N VAL A 234 -3.62 -6.39 4.38
CA VAL A 234 -4.96 -6.45 3.78
C VAL A 234 -4.93 -7.06 2.38
N VAL A 235 -3.87 -6.78 1.61
CA VAL A 235 -3.69 -7.27 0.24
C VAL A 235 -3.07 -8.67 0.14
N ALA A 236 -2.78 -9.35 1.26
CA ALA A 236 -2.07 -10.63 1.27
C ALA A 236 -2.80 -11.74 0.51
N GLY A 237 -4.14 -11.80 0.60
CA GLY A 237 -4.92 -12.80 -0.13
C GLY A 237 -4.81 -12.68 -1.66
N GLN A 238 -4.81 -11.43 -2.17
CA GLN A 238 -4.61 -11.14 -3.59
C GLN A 238 -3.16 -11.45 -4.01
N ALA A 239 -2.18 -11.04 -3.20
CA ALA A 239 -0.77 -11.33 -3.44
C ALA A 239 -0.51 -12.85 -3.54
N GLN A 240 -1.06 -13.63 -2.62
CA GLN A 240 -0.94 -15.09 -2.62
C GLN A 240 -1.56 -15.71 -3.88
N THR A 241 -2.71 -15.21 -4.31
CA THR A 241 -3.37 -15.67 -5.55
C THR A 241 -2.47 -15.42 -6.77
N TYR A 242 -1.86 -14.24 -6.88
CA TYR A 242 -0.92 -13.95 -7.96
C TYR A 242 0.36 -14.77 -7.87
N LEU A 243 0.83 -15.08 -6.65
CA LEU A 243 2.04 -15.89 -6.46
C LEU A 243 1.84 -17.31 -7.00
N LEU A 244 0.69 -17.93 -6.71
CA LEU A 244 0.32 -19.24 -7.25
C LEU A 244 0.25 -19.23 -8.79
N LYS A 245 -0.42 -18.23 -9.37
CA LYS A 245 -0.49 -18.07 -10.84
C LYS A 245 0.90 -17.89 -11.46
N SER A 246 1.75 -17.08 -10.84
CA SER A 246 3.11 -16.81 -11.30
C SER A 246 3.99 -18.07 -11.23
N ASN A 247 3.86 -18.88 -10.19
CA ASN A 247 4.59 -20.16 -10.08
C ASN A 247 4.24 -21.13 -11.22
N ALA A 248 2.95 -21.23 -11.55
CA ALA A 248 2.50 -22.05 -12.68
C ALA A 248 3.10 -21.55 -14.00
N LYS A 249 3.09 -20.23 -14.23
CA LYS A 249 3.65 -19.62 -15.45
C LYS A 249 5.16 -19.78 -15.57
N VAL A 250 5.92 -19.63 -14.49
CA VAL A 250 7.37 -19.88 -14.50
C VAL A 250 7.67 -21.35 -14.85
N THR A 251 6.90 -22.29 -14.30
CA THR A 251 7.06 -23.73 -14.60
C THR A 251 6.78 -24.04 -16.08
N GLU A 252 5.74 -23.42 -16.65
CA GLU A 252 5.41 -23.51 -18.07
C GLU A 252 6.55 -22.99 -18.95
N ILE A 253 7.07 -21.79 -18.64
CA ILE A 253 8.18 -21.17 -19.38
C ILE A 253 9.45 -22.02 -19.28
N GLN A 254 9.75 -22.55 -18.10
CA GLN A 254 10.90 -23.43 -17.88
C GLN A 254 10.82 -24.70 -18.77
N THR A 255 9.63 -25.29 -18.89
CA THR A 255 9.39 -26.42 -19.79
C THR A 255 9.64 -26.04 -21.26
N GLN A 256 9.25 -24.83 -21.70
CA GLN A 256 9.51 -24.36 -23.07
C GLN A 256 10.99 -24.12 -23.34
N ILE A 257 11.71 -23.56 -22.36
CA ILE A 257 13.17 -23.39 -22.39
C ILE A 257 13.85 -24.74 -22.60
N GLU A 258 13.52 -25.75 -21.79
CA GLU A 258 14.11 -27.08 -21.87
C GLU A 258 13.84 -27.78 -23.21
N ARG A 259 12.59 -27.68 -23.71
CA ARG A 259 12.23 -28.23 -25.03
C ARG A 259 13.08 -27.62 -26.14
N ARG A 260 13.30 -26.30 -26.12
CA ARG A 260 14.10 -25.61 -27.13
C ARG A 260 15.59 -25.93 -27.03
N VAL A 261 16.14 -26.04 -25.82
CA VAL A 261 17.54 -26.46 -25.61
C VAL A 261 17.76 -27.86 -26.21
N LYS A 262 16.86 -28.81 -25.93
CA LYS A 262 16.92 -30.17 -26.50
C LYS A 262 16.81 -30.18 -28.04
N ALA A 263 16.05 -29.28 -28.63
CA ALA A 263 15.88 -29.19 -30.09
C ALA A 263 17.13 -28.65 -30.81
N VAL A 264 17.92 -27.76 -30.18
CA VAL A 264 19.11 -27.15 -30.78
C VAL A 264 20.36 -28.04 -30.65
N GLN A 265 20.44 -28.86 -29.61
CA GLN A 265 21.63 -29.66 -29.30
C GLN A 265 22.09 -30.66 -30.40
N PRO A 266 21.20 -31.35 -31.14
CA PRO A 266 21.61 -32.31 -32.18
C PRO A 266 22.24 -31.67 -33.43
N GLN A 267 21.97 -30.39 -33.70
CA GLN A 267 22.45 -29.74 -34.93
C GLN A 267 23.93 -29.35 -34.87
N GLN A 268 24.49 -29.17 -33.67
CA GLN A 268 25.89 -28.80 -33.50
C GLN A 268 26.84 -30.00 -33.68
N THR A 269 26.40 -31.21 -33.32
CA THR A 269 27.22 -32.43 -33.42
C THR A 269 27.46 -32.87 -34.86
N THR A 270 26.54 -32.58 -35.78
CA THR A 270 26.66 -32.99 -37.20
C THR A 270 27.57 -32.06 -38.01
N GLN A 271 27.63 -30.76 -37.69
CA GLN A 271 28.52 -29.83 -38.39
C GLN A 271 30.00 -30.01 -38.04
N GLN A 272 30.32 -30.49 -36.84
CA GLN A 272 31.71 -30.82 -36.50
C GLN A 272 32.20 -32.09 -37.20
N ARG A 273 31.30 -33.04 -37.48
CA ARG A 273 31.67 -34.32 -38.14
C ARG A 273 31.96 -34.16 -39.63
N SER A 274 31.40 -33.16 -40.31
CA SER A 274 31.65 -32.90 -41.73
C SER A 274 32.95 -32.15 -42.01
N VAL A 275 33.50 -31.39 -41.06
CA VAL A 275 34.78 -30.69 -41.24
C VAL A 275 35.99 -31.63 -41.11
N GLN A 276 35.88 -32.71 -40.32
CA GLN A 276 36.98 -33.67 -40.17
C GLN A 276 37.16 -34.61 -41.39
N LYS A 277 36.22 -34.64 -42.35
CA LYS A 277 36.33 -35.54 -43.52
C LYS A 277 37.06 -34.94 -44.73
N THR A 278 37.45 -33.65 -44.69
CA THR A 278 38.06 -32.98 -45.88
C THR A 278 39.56 -32.72 -45.77
N VAL A 279 40.25 -33.12 -44.70
CA VAL A 279 41.71 -32.89 -44.54
C VAL A 279 42.58 -34.08 -44.99
N GLN A 280 42.00 -35.19 -45.47
CA GLN A 280 42.77 -36.40 -45.79
C GLN A 280 43.21 -36.54 -47.26
N SER A 281 43.16 -35.46 -48.04
CA SER A 281 43.66 -35.49 -49.43
C SER A 281 44.23 -34.14 -49.85
N THR A 282 45.49 -33.87 -49.49
CA THR A 282 46.33 -33.01 -50.33
C THR A 282 47.79 -33.50 -50.32
N PRO A 283 48.47 -33.55 -51.49
CA PRO A 283 49.74 -34.23 -51.65
C PRO A 283 50.91 -33.40 -51.12
N LYS A 284 51.91 -34.15 -50.66
CA LYS A 284 53.31 -33.79 -50.42
C LYS A 284 53.86 -32.80 -51.47
N ALA A 285 54.14 -31.56 -51.05
CA ALA A 285 54.99 -30.64 -51.81
C ALA A 285 55.91 -29.85 -50.86
N THR A 286 57.16 -30.30 -50.88
CA THR A 286 58.44 -29.57 -50.83
C THR A 286 58.51 -28.20 -50.14
N THR A 287 59.19 -28.24 -49.00
CA THR A 287 60.01 -27.22 -48.33
C THR A 287 60.49 -26.01 -49.13
N THR A 288 60.33 -24.81 -48.56
CA THR A 288 61.34 -23.74 -48.64
C THR A 288 61.36 -22.94 -47.34
N PRO A 289 62.53 -22.70 -46.72
CA PRO A 289 62.65 -21.97 -45.46
C PRO A 289 62.93 -20.48 -45.74
N THR A 290 62.08 -19.57 -45.23
CA THR A 290 62.44 -18.16 -45.13
C THR A 290 62.31 -17.68 -43.70
N ARG A 291 63.49 -17.62 -43.09
CA ARG A 291 63.88 -17.01 -41.83
C ARG A 291 63.77 -15.48 -41.92
N THR A 292 62.94 -14.85 -41.08
CA THR A 292 63.11 -13.43 -40.72
C THR A 292 62.71 -13.19 -39.26
N THR A 293 63.74 -13.06 -38.42
CA THR A 293 63.89 -12.25 -37.20
C THR A 293 63.06 -10.94 -37.27
N ALA A 294 62.41 -10.39 -36.25
CA ALA A 294 62.93 -9.95 -34.95
C ALA A 294 61.84 -9.16 -34.19
N VAL A 295 61.86 -9.26 -32.85
CA VAL A 295 61.82 -8.14 -31.87
C VAL A 295 60.69 -7.09 -31.92
N GLN A 296 59.88 -7.06 -30.85
CA GLN A 296 59.47 -5.88 -30.03
C GLN A 296 58.40 -6.40 -29.03
N LYS A 297 58.66 -6.66 -27.75
CA LYS A 297 59.10 -5.85 -26.59
C LYS A 297 58.21 -4.62 -26.29
N THR A 298 57.38 -4.79 -25.24
CA THR A 298 56.93 -3.83 -24.19
C THR A 298 55.95 -2.69 -24.55
N PRO A 299 55.26 -2.04 -23.57
CA PRO A 299 54.93 -2.44 -22.20
C PRO A 299 53.45 -2.21 -21.80
N SER A 300 53.13 -2.77 -20.63
CA SER A 300 52.06 -2.38 -19.71
C SER A 300 51.89 -0.86 -19.58
N ARG A 301 50.67 -0.34 -19.68
CA ARG A 301 50.34 1.05 -19.32
C ARG A 301 49.05 1.12 -18.51
N SER A 302 49.25 1.27 -17.20
CA SER A 302 48.33 1.87 -16.25
C SER A 302 47.78 3.20 -16.80
N SER A 303 46.47 3.39 -16.72
CA SER A 303 45.85 4.71 -16.81
C SER A 303 45.04 5.00 -15.55
N THR A 304 45.72 5.62 -14.59
CA THR A 304 45.12 6.46 -13.57
C THR A 304 44.94 7.87 -14.15
N ALA A 305 43.71 8.37 -14.22
CA ALA A 305 43.39 9.80 -14.39
C ALA A 305 42.07 10.04 -13.65
N LYS A 306 42.05 10.59 -12.43
CA LYS A 306 42.14 12.02 -12.06
C LYS A 306 41.26 12.96 -12.91
N ARG A 307 40.06 13.23 -12.37
CA ARG A 307 39.58 14.56 -11.94
C ARG A 307 39.34 15.63 -13.02
N SER A 308 38.06 15.91 -13.29
CA SER A 308 37.53 17.14 -13.91
C SER A 308 36.17 17.45 -13.23
N VAL A 309 36.10 18.16 -12.11
CA VAL A 309 35.90 19.63 -11.96
C VAL A 309 34.98 20.27 -13.03
N SER A 310 33.74 20.52 -12.57
CA SER A 310 32.90 21.70 -12.79
C SER A 310 32.58 22.16 -14.22
N ARG A 311 31.30 22.00 -14.60
CA ARG A 311 30.55 23.08 -15.28
C ARG A 311 29.03 22.88 -15.14
N THR A 312 28.50 23.44 -14.07
CA THR A 312 27.08 23.78 -13.91
C THR A 312 26.74 24.81 -14.98
N ARG A 313 25.99 24.40 -16.02
CA ARG A 313 25.40 25.33 -16.98
C ARG A 313 23.91 25.42 -16.67
N SER A 314 23.58 26.39 -15.81
CA SER A 314 22.20 26.85 -15.58
C SER A 314 21.60 27.24 -16.93
N ARG A 315 20.70 26.42 -17.45
CA ARG A 315 19.88 26.74 -18.62
C ARG A 315 18.50 27.07 -18.09
N THR A 316 18.29 28.34 -17.77
CA THR A 316 16.98 28.95 -17.55
C THR A 316 16.16 28.83 -18.84
N SER A 317 15.33 27.80 -18.93
CA SER A 317 14.24 27.76 -19.89
C SER A 317 13.08 28.56 -19.32
N VAL A 318 12.92 29.77 -19.85
CA VAL A 318 11.76 30.64 -19.65
C VAL A 318 10.51 29.89 -20.09
N THR A 319 9.62 29.65 -19.13
CA THR A 319 8.27 29.12 -19.31
C THR A 319 7.47 30.15 -20.12
N ARG A 320 7.22 29.83 -21.39
CA ARG A 320 6.32 30.62 -22.23
C ARG A 320 4.89 30.19 -21.89
N SER A 321 4.17 31.05 -21.18
CA SER A 321 2.75 30.91 -20.85
C SER A 321 1.93 30.70 -22.12
N SER A 322 1.47 29.47 -22.35
CA SER A 322 0.41 29.17 -23.32
C SER A 322 -0.94 29.32 -22.62
N THR A 323 -1.61 30.42 -22.93
CA THR A 323 -3.00 30.72 -22.58
C THR A 323 -3.90 29.59 -23.07
N VAL A 324 -4.36 28.73 -22.16
CA VAL A 324 -5.37 27.71 -22.46
C VAL A 324 -6.72 28.41 -22.55
N ARG A 325 -7.15 28.60 -23.79
CA ARG A 325 -8.45 29.14 -24.17
C ARG A 325 -9.53 28.14 -23.74
N ARG A 326 -10.25 28.50 -22.69
CA ARG A 326 -11.40 27.79 -22.10
C ARG A 326 -12.56 27.78 -23.11
N SER A 327 -12.61 26.77 -23.99
CA SER A 327 -13.79 26.48 -24.81
C SER A 327 -14.80 25.72 -23.97
N GLN A 328 -15.85 26.41 -23.55
CA GLN A 328 -17.04 25.86 -22.93
C GLN A 328 -17.78 24.96 -23.93
N THR A 329 -17.60 23.65 -23.84
CA THR A 329 -18.52 22.70 -24.48
C THR A 329 -19.69 22.44 -23.55
N ARG A 330 -20.85 22.99 -23.92
CA ARG A 330 -22.17 22.68 -23.37
C ARG A 330 -22.38 21.15 -23.37
N VAL A 331 -22.49 20.56 -22.18
CA VAL A 331 -23.01 19.19 -22.03
C VAL A 331 -24.53 19.27 -22.21
N TYR A 332 -24.99 18.80 -23.37
CA TYR A 332 -26.40 18.57 -23.65
C TYR A 332 -26.88 17.41 -22.79
N ARG A 333 -27.62 17.72 -21.72
CA ARG A 333 -28.31 16.74 -20.86
C ARG A 333 -29.47 16.15 -21.67
N LYS A 334 -29.24 15.00 -22.31
CA LYS A 334 -30.28 14.25 -23.02
C LYS A 334 -31.01 13.38 -22.01
N ASN A 335 -32.27 13.73 -21.79
CA ASN A 335 -33.25 12.98 -21.00
C ASN A 335 -33.31 11.52 -21.46
N ASN A 336 -33.20 10.59 -20.51
CA ASN A 336 -33.45 9.17 -20.74
C ASN A 336 -34.85 8.87 -20.19
N PRO A 337 -35.84 8.53 -21.04
CA PRO A 337 -37.17 8.16 -20.58
C PRO A 337 -37.20 6.70 -20.11
N ASP A 338 -38.02 6.48 -19.07
CA ASP A 338 -38.51 5.20 -18.59
C ASP A 338 -38.76 4.18 -19.70
N LYS A 339 -38.18 2.98 -19.56
CA LYS A 339 -38.78 1.75 -20.09
C LYS A 339 -38.73 0.64 -19.05
N SER A 340 -39.83 0.60 -18.32
CA SER A 340 -40.50 -0.61 -17.84
C SER A 340 -40.60 -1.66 -18.95
N SER A 341 -40.13 -2.88 -18.68
CA SER A 341 -40.74 -4.09 -19.23
C SER A 341 -40.32 -5.31 -18.40
N ASN A 342 -41.26 -5.76 -17.58
CA ASN A 342 -41.37 -7.14 -17.10
C ASN A 342 -41.30 -8.10 -18.29
N ALA A 343 -40.45 -9.12 -18.21
CA ALA A 343 -40.64 -10.37 -18.94
C ALA A 343 -40.37 -11.52 -18.00
N LYS A 344 -41.48 -12.14 -17.60
CA LYS A 344 -41.61 -13.37 -16.83
C LYS A 344 -41.60 -14.49 -17.87
N THR A 345 -40.72 -15.47 -17.76
CA THR A 345 -40.84 -16.71 -18.54
C THR A 345 -40.63 -17.88 -17.61
N HIS A 346 -41.71 -18.63 -17.42
CA HIS A 346 -41.70 -20.01 -16.94
C HIS A 346 -41.14 -20.89 -18.06
N TYR A 347 -40.20 -21.77 -17.72
CA TYR A 347 -40.18 -23.18 -18.14
C TYR A 347 -39.35 -23.96 -17.12
#